data_AF-A0A8S8ZYY5-F1
#
_entry.id   AF-A0A8S8ZYY5-F1
#
_cell.length_a   1.000
_cell.length_b   1.000
_cell.length_c   1.000
_cell.angle_alpha   90.00
_cell.angle_beta   90.00
_cell.angle_gamma   90.00
#
_symmetry.space_group_name_H-M   'P 1'
#
loop_
_entity.id
_entity.type
_entity.pdbx_description
1 polymer ?
#
loop_
_entity_poly.entity_id
_entity_poly.type
_entity_poly.pdbx_seq_one_letter_code
_entity_poly.pdbx_strand_id
1 'polypeptide(L)'
;MAAADTMLHHASPSPPSRSASSSVSSNQNKRRHLGDGDVPGNLSSKKQRTTGTSNIQNQATPLQSNHNQQQSTTPGVTPAFQPYASLLAKLRPRYEVKTMSVMPSTSIAKHVDKALQHLDRFNLWDQSVLPGVVLLSAKPVASSKLVTIAELVRRRIGEGEQKWFQYNVLTETEEVEEGSGGMEVVEDAVMDLTKDGDDDEEEAFETMGDRNNNNNEGQRRQQQQTVFERAIEPTKVRHNKYVSVFLSRIPIEELRTMRNIAVQSNEQHIEHLKKKRVSLVA
;
A
#
# COMPACT_ATOMS: atom_id res chain seq x y z
N MET A 1 83.05 13.12 18.04
CA MET A 1 82.46 13.04 19.40
C MET A 1 81.00 13.40 19.29
N ALA A 2 80.03 12.66 19.83
CA ALA A 2 79.99 11.26 20.24
C ALA A 2 78.51 10.81 20.16
N ALA A 3 78.24 9.52 19.96
CA ALA A 3 76.88 9.00 19.83
C ALA A 3 76.30 8.47 21.14
N ALA A 4 74.98 8.59 21.30
CA ALA A 4 74.10 7.75 22.11
C ALA A 4 72.70 7.98 21.50
N ASP A 5 72.02 7.05 20.84
CA ASP A 5 71.79 5.62 21.12
C ASP A 5 70.97 5.39 22.39
N THR A 6 69.70 5.02 22.19
CA THR A 6 68.75 4.60 23.23
C THR A 6 67.67 3.76 22.55
N MET A 7 67.87 2.45 22.53
CA MET A 7 66.80 1.49 22.29
C MET A 7 66.01 1.22 23.58
N LEU A 8 64.68 1.09 23.49
CA LEU A 8 63.96 -0.02 24.15
C LEU A 8 62.50 -0.14 23.68
N HIS A 9 62.21 -1.32 23.11
CA HIS A 9 60.96 -2.06 22.98
C HIS A 9 59.62 -1.45 23.47
N HIS A 10 58.53 -1.70 22.71
CA HIS A 10 57.39 -2.48 23.25
C HIS A 10 56.44 -3.07 22.19
N ALA A 11 56.09 -4.35 22.40
CA ALA A 11 54.88 -5.10 22.00
C ALA A 11 54.33 -5.05 20.54
N SER A 12 54.47 -6.18 19.84
CA SER A 12 53.62 -6.56 18.69
C SER A 12 52.20 -6.94 19.14
N PRO A 13 51.13 -6.50 18.45
CA PRO A 13 49.79 -7.06 18.62
C PRO A 13 49.58 -8.34 17.80
N SER A 14 49.15 -9.41 18.46
CA SER A 14 48.83 -10.71 17.85
C SER A 14 47.60 -10.64 16.93
N PRO A 15 47.57 -11.34 15.77
CA PRO A 15 46.37 -11.45 14.96
C PRO A 15 45.34 -12.41 15.58
N PRO A 16 44.03 -12.13 15.49
CA PRO A 16 42.99 -13.01 16.02
C PRO A 16 42.81 -14.26 15.15
N SER A 17 42.67 -15.41 15.82
CA SER A 17 42.34 -16.69 15.19
C SER A 17 40.93 -16.68 14.59
N ARG A 18 40.83 -16.90 13.28
CA ARG A 18 39.54 -17.09 12.59
C ARG A 18 39.18 -18.57 12.52
N SER A 19 38.31 -19.00 13.42
CA SER A 19 37.58 -20.28 13.32
C SER A 19 36.18 -20.05 12.72
N ALA A 20 35.98 -20.51 11.48
CA ALA A 20 34.67 -20.75 10.86
C ALA A 20 34.88 -21.84 9.78
N SER A 21 34.63 -23.12 10.06
CA SER A 21 33.33 -23.81 10.18
C SER A 21 32.55 -23.94 8.86
N SER A 22 32.46 -25.19 8.39
CA SER A 22 31.45 -25.74 7.47
C SER A 22 31.19 -25.01 6.14
N SER A 23 31.92 -25.41 5.11
CA SER A 23 31.51 -25.31 3.72
C SER A 23 30.61 -26.48 3.29
N VAL A 24 29.89 -26.30 2.17
CA VAL A 24 29.18 -27.33 1.36
C VAL A 24 27.85 -27.85 1.91
N SER A 25 26.76 -27.34 1.31
CA SER A 25 25.56 -28.13 1.04
C SER A 25 25.07 -27.82 -0.37
N SER A 26 25.18 -28.82 -1.24
CA SER A 26 24.97 -28.74 -2.68
C SER A 26 23.53 -29.11 -3.05
N ASN A 27 22.70 -28.11 -3.32
CA ASN A 27 21.39 -28.35 -3.94
C ASN A 27 21.49 -28.39 -5.46
N GLN A 28 21.71 -29.60 -6.00
CA GLN A 28 21.48 -29.89 -7.41
C GLN A 28 19.97 -29.93 -7.66
N ASN A 29 19.44 -29.04 -8.50
CA ASN A 29 18.07 -29.20 -9.02
C ASN A 29 18.12 -29.36 -10.55
N LYS A 30 18.20 -30.63 -10.96
CA LYS A 30 18.46 -31.07 -12.34
C LYS A 30 17.15 -31.39 -13.04
N ARG A 31 16.57 -30.41 -13.76
CA ARG A 31 15.43 -30.63 -14.67
C ARG A 31 15.71 -30.11 -16.09
N ARG A 32 16.29 -31.01 -16.89
CA ARG A 32 16.11 -31.13 -18.35
C ARG A 32 15.41 -32.50 -18.54
N HIS A 33 14.68 -32.84 -19.60
CA HIS A 33 14.65 -32.35 -20.97
C HIS A 33 13.40 -32.89 -21.74
N LEU A 34 12.99 -32.17 -22.80
CA LEU A 34 12.46 -32.67 -24.10
C LEU A 34 11.05 -33.28 -24.27
N GLY A 35 10.61 -33.23 -25.54
CA GLY A 35 9.26 -33.46 -26.08
C GLY A 35 8.64 -32.11 -26.49
N ASP A 36 9.06 -31.41 -27.54
CA ASP A 36 9.31 -31.79 -28.95
C ASP A 36 8.05 -32.33 -29.67
N GLY A 37 7.74 -31.76 -30.84
CA GLY A 37 6.44 -31.93 -31.51
C GLY A 37 6.09 -30.82 -32.51
N ASP A 38 6.83 -30.72 -33.62
CA ASP A 38 6.47 -29.92 -34.80
C ASP A 38 5.29 -30.55 -35.58
N VAL A 39 4.22 -29.78 -35.84
CA VAL A 39 3.33 -29.96 -37.01
C VAL A 39 2.74 -28.60 -37.46
N PRO A 40 2.82 -28.23 -38.75
CA PRO A 40 2.25 -26.98 -39.28
C PRO A 40 0.88 -27.16 -39.99
N GLY A 41 0.15 -26.05 -40.15
CA GLY A 41 -1.10 -25.95 -40.93
C GLY A 41 -2.34 -25.66 -40.05
N ASN A 42 -3.45 -25.11 -40.56
CA ASN A 42 -3.75 -24.67 -41.93
C ASN A 42 -4.82 -23.54 -41.94
N LEU A 43 -4.86 -22.84 -43.06
CA LEU A 43 -5.76 -21.77 -43.55
C LEU A 43 -7.20 -21.61 -43.01
N SER A 44 -7.70 -20.38 -43.25
CA SER A 44 -9.09 -20.02 -43.60
C SER A 44 -10.09 -19.63 -42.48
N SER A 45 -11.15 -18.82 -42.72
CA SER A 45 -11.30 -17.65 -43.62
C SER A 45 -12.60 -16.86 -43.33
N LYS A 46 -12.60 -15.56 -43.67
CA LYS A 46 -13.68 -14.85 -44.42
C LYS A 46 -15.13 -14.80 -43.86
N LYS A 47 -15.48 -13.62 -43.30
CA LYS A 47 -16.72 -12.84 -43.56
C LYS A 47 -16.56 -11.44 -42.92
N GLN A 48 -16.73 -10.26 -43.56
CA GLN A 48 -17.87 -9.70 -44.32
C GLN A 48 -19.20 -9.83 -43.53
N ARG A 49 -20.15 -8.89 -43.40
CA ARG A 49 -20.46 -7.56 -43.99
C ARG A 49 -21.68 -6.98 -43.19
N THR A 50 -22.14 -5.71 -43.23
CA THR A 50 -21.81 -4.48 -43.98
C THR A 50 -22.12 -3.22 -43.13
N THR A 51 -21.65 -2.06 -43.58
CA THR A 51 -22.13 -0.67 -43.35
C THR A 51 -23.66 -0.45 -43.32
N GLY A 52 -24.14 0.59 -42.62
CA GLY A 52 -25.54 1.06 -42.67
C GLY A 52 -25.79 2.40 -41.96
N THR A 53 -25.67 3.51 -42.68
CA THR A 53 -25.99 4.89 -42.24
C THR A 53 -27.48 5.12 -42.00
N SER A 54 -27.82 5.93 -40.99
CA SER A 54 -28.98 6.85 -41.03
C SER A 54 -28.85 7.94 -39.96
N ASN A 55 -29.34 9.14 -40.28
CA ASN A 55 -29.25 10.36 -39.49
C ASN A 55 -30.68 10.89 -39.24
N ILE A 56 -31.13 11.02 -37.98
CA ILE A 56 -32.35 11.77 -37.65
C ILE A 56 -32.12 12.67 -36.42
N GLN A 57 -32.47 13.93 -36.63
CA GLN A 57 -32.42 15.08 -35.76
C GLN A 57 -33.72 15.17 -34.94
N ASN A 58 -33.66 15.51 -33.65
CA ASN A 58 -34.83 16.06 -32.92
C ASN A 58 -34.41 16.93 -31.72
N GLN A 59 -35.30 17.85 -31.34
CA GLN A 59 -34.96 19.05 -30.56
C GLN A 59 -35.41 19.01 -29.10
N ALA A 60 -34.68 19.78 -28.27
CA ALA A 60 -35.13 20.58 -27.12
C ALA A 60 -36.04 19.97 -26.03
N THR A 61 -35.55 19.96 -24.79
CA THR A 61 -35.91 21.00 -23.79
C THR A 61 -34.98 20.96 -22.56
N PRO A 62 -34.63 22.10 -21.93
CA PRO A 62 -33.79 22.14 -20.74
C PRO A 62 -34.63 22.43 -19.47
N LEU A 63 -34.55 21.57 -18.45
CA LEU A 63 -35.11 21.86 -17.14
C LEU A 63 -34.19 21.49 -15.97
N GLN A 64 -33.85 22.54 -15.22
CA GLN A 64 -33.61 22.56 -13.76
C GLN A 64 -32.36 21.85 -13.23
N SER A 65 -31.29 22.65 -13.17
CA SER A 65 -30.18 22.48 -12.24
C SER A 65 -30.68 22.50 -10.78
N ASN A 66 -30.59 21.37 -10.07
CA ASN A 66 -30.78 21.37 -8.62
C ASN A 66 -29.44 21.73 -7.95
N HIS A 67 -29.31 22.99 -7.55
CA HIS A 67 -28.07 23.59 -7.08
C HIS A 67 -27.83 23.30 -5.59
N ASN A 68 -27.43 22.08 -5.26
CA ASN A 68 -27.02 21.76 -3.90
C ASN A 68 -25.56 22.23 -3.69
N GLN A 69 -25.40 23.35 -2.99
CA GLN A 69 -24.10 23.94 -2.71
C GLN A 69 -23.38 23.21 -1.57
N GLN A 70 -22.05 23.20 -1.67
CA GLN A 70 -21.07 22.88 -0.61
C GLN A 70 -21.09 21.40 -0.16
N GLN A 71 -19.96 20.69 -0.13
CA GLN A 71 -18.58 21.17 0.01
C GLN A 71 -17.69 20.82 -1.20
N SER A 72 -16.87 21.79 -1.60
CA SER A 72 -15.84 21.63 -2.63
C SER A 72 -14.65 20.81 -2.11
N THR A 73 -14.81 19.48 -2.07
CA THR A 73 -13.67 18.57 -1.92
C THR A 73 -12.89 18.51 -3.24
N THR A 74 -11.57 18.68 -3.17
CA THR A 74 -10.72 18.48 -4.35
C THR A 74 -10.83 17.03 -4.83
N PRO A 75 -10.99 16.77 -6.14
CA PRO A 75 -11.28 15.43 -6.62
C PRO A 75 -10.16 14.44 -6.33
N GLY A 76 -10.50 13.34 -5.65
CA GLY A 76 -9.70 12.10 -5.67
C GLY A 76 -8.65 11.89 -4.57
N VAL A 77 -8.54 12.76 -3.55
CA VAL A 77 -7.61 12.51 -2.43
C VAL A 77 -8.18 11.44 -1.49
N THR A 78 -7.65 10.22 -1.55
CA THR A 78 -8.00 9.13 -0.62
C THR A 78 -7.71 9.56 0.83
N PRO A 79 -8.52 9.21 1.85
CA PRO A 79 -8.35 9.70 3.23
C PRO A 79 -6.94 9.55 3.81
N ALA A 80 -6.24 8.45 3.47
CA ALA A 80 -4.85 8.21 3.86
C ALA A 80 -3.83 9.29 3.41
N PHE A 81 -4.21 10.16 2.45
CA PHE A 81 -3.35 11.22 1.93
C PHE A 81 -3.81 12.64 2.33
N GLN A 82 -4.96 12.79 2.98
CA GLN A 82 -5.47 14.08 3.43
C GLN A 82 -4.49 14.85 4.33
N PRO A 83 -3.77 14.22 5.29
CA PRO A 83 -2.77 14.92 6.10
C PRO A 83 -1.58 15.49 5.30
N TYR A 84 -1.34 14.96 4.10
CA TYR A 84 -0.26 15.41 3.22
C TYR A 84 -0.74 16.40 2.15
N ALA A 85 -2.01 16.83 2.12
CA ALA A 85 -2.54 17.70 1.06
C ALA A 85 -1.70 18.99 0.87
N SER A 86 -1.40 19.69 1.97
CA SER A 86 -0.57 20.91 1.97
C SER A 86 0.88 20.68 1.55
N LEU A 87 1.40 19.47 1.75
CA LEU A 87 2.75 19.06 1.32
C LEU A 87 2.75 18.69 -0.16
N LEU A 88 1.79 17.90 -0.61
CA LEU A 88 1.61 17.53 -2.02
C LEU A 88 1.39 18.78 -2.89
N ALA A 89 0.68 19.78 -2.39
CA ALA A 89 0.54 21.08 -3.06
C ALA A 89 1.88 21.81 -3.26
N LYS A 90 2.83 21.70 -2.32
CA LYS A 90 4.19 22.27 -2.44
C LYS A 90 5.12 21.47 -3.35
N LEU A 91 4.95 20.14 -3.41
CA LEU A 91 5.81 19.25 -4.20
C LEU A 91 5.40 19.19 -5.69
N ARG A 92 4.09 19.19 -6.00
CA ARG A 92 3.57 19.06 -7.38
C ARG A 92 4.15 20.04 -8.42
N PRO A 93 4.50 21.30 -8.10
CA PRO A 93 5.13 22.22 -9.05
C PRO A 93 6.55 21.81 -9.48
N ARG A 94 7.24 20.96 -8.70
CA ARG A 94 8.64 20.57 -8.93
C ARG A 94 8.84 19.06 -9.17
N TYR A 95 7.84 18.24 -8.84
CA TYR A 95 7.95 16.78 -8.79
C TYR A 95 6.67 16.11 -9.30
N GLU A 96 6.79 15.07 -10.12
CA GLU A 96 5.64 14.22 -10.48
C GLU A 96 5.35 13.25 -9.32
N VAL A 97 4.43 13.60 -8.41
CA VAL A 97 4.14 12.80 -7.21
C VAL A 97 3.03 11.77 -7.45
N LYS A 98 3.35 10.48 -7.31
CA LYS A 98 2.42 9.35 -7.37
C LYS A 98 2.11 8.78 -6.00
N THR A 99 0.86 8.88 -5.58
CA THR A 99 0.36 8.37 -4.29
C THR A 99 -0.14 6.93 -4.41
N MET A 100 0.27 6.04 -3.50
CA MET A 100 -0.06 4.61 -3.53
C MET A 100 -0.38 4.10 -2.13
N SER A 101 -1.65 3.71 -1.89
CA SER A 101 -2.07 3.11 -0.62
C SER A 101 -1.66 1.64 -0.56
N VAL A 102 -1.18 1.19 0.59
CA VAL A 102 -0.81 -0.19 0.88
C VAL A 102 -1.75 -0.74 1.95
N MET A 103 -2.45 -1.81 1.58
CA MET A 103 -3.46 -2.52 2.40
C MET A 103 -3.06 -4.01 2.53
N PRO A 104 -3.67 -4.77 3.45
CA PRO A 104 -3.38 -6.20 3.60
C PRO A 104 -3.58 -7.02 2.31
N SER A 105 -4.51 -6.62 1.44
CA SER A 105 -4.76 -7.24 0.13
C SER A 105 -3.81 -6.77 -1.00
N THR A 106 -2.97 -5.75 -0.77
CA THR A 106 -2.06 -5.22 -1.81
C THR A 106 -1.06 -6.29 -2.29
N SER A 107 -0.96 -6.45 -3.61
CA SER A 107 0.08 -7.26 -4.26
C SER A 107 1.41 -6.51 -4.24
N ILE A 108 2.43 -7.09 -3.58
CA ILE A 108 3.77 -6.50 -3.45
C ILE A 108 4.38 -6.25 -4.82
N ALA A 109 4.44 -7.26 -5.70
CA ALA A 109 5.02 -7.15 -7.04
C ALA A 109 4.40 -5.99 -7.84
N LYS A 110 3.06 -5.96 -7.97
CA LYS A 110 2.35 -4.90 -8.71
C LYS A 110 2.64 -3.50 -8.17
N HIS A 111 2.84 -3.32 -6.86
CA HIS A 111 3.20 -2.03 -6.28
C HIS A 111 4.67 -1.65 -6.50
N VAL A 112 5.60 -2.60 -6.34
CA VAL A 112 7.03 -2.37 -6.62
C VAL A 112 7.24 -2.00 -8.10
N ASP A 113 6.62 -2.75 -9.02
CA ASP A 113 6.76 -2.52 -10.46
C ASP A 113 6.14 -1.17 -10.87
N LYS A 114 4.94 -0.82 -10.34
CA LYS A 114 4.32 0.50 -10.55
C LYS A 114 5.09 1.66 -9.93
N ALA A 115 5.86 1.43 -8.87
CA ALA A 115 6.71 2.46 -8.26
C ALA A 115 7.97 2.69 -9.09
N LEU A 116 8.66 1.62 -9.51
CA LEU A 116 9.84 1.71 -10.39
C LEU A 116 9.49 2.36 -11.73
N GLN A 117 8.43 1.90 -12.40
CA GLN A 117 7.92 2.51 -13.64
C GLN A 117 7.62 4.02 -13.50
N HIS A 118 7.38 4.51 -12.29
CA HIS A 118 7.18 5.94 -12.03
C HIS A 118 8.50 6.68 -11.80
N LEU A 119 9.38 6.11 -10.97
CA LEU A 119 10.67 6.68 -10.63
C LEU A 119 11.65 6.69 -11.82
N ASP A 120 11.47 5.78 -12.78
CA ASP A 120 12.34 5.59 -13.94
C ASP A 120 11.94 6.47 -15.15
N ARG A 121 10.85 7.24 -15.04
CA ARG A 121 10.44 8.22 -16.08
C ARG A 121 11.40 9.39 -16.22
N PHE A 122 12.06 9.75 -15.13
CA PHE A 122 12.95 10.90 -15.06
C PHE A 122 14.36 10.52 -15.49
N ASN A 123 14.91 11.30 -16.42
CA ASN A 123 16.30 11.20 -16.84
C ASN A 123 17.01 12.52 -16.51
N LEU A 124 18.20 12.48 -15.89
CA LEU A 124 18.92 13.69 -15.48
C LEU A 124 19.29 14.62 -16.64
N TRP A 125 19.31 14.09 -17.87
CA TRP A 125 19.62 14.84 -19.09
C TRP A 125 18.39 15.52 -19.73
N ASP A 126 17.17 15.16 -19.31
CA ASP A 126 15.93 15.71 -19.86
C ASP A 126 15.22 16.57 -18.82
N GLN A 127 15.31 17.90 -19.00
CA GLN A 127 14.67 18.88 -18.12
C GLN A 127 13.19 19.12 -18.45
N SER A 128 12.64 18.50 -19.51
CA SER A 128 11.22 18.65 -19.86
C SER A 128 10.30 17.81 -18.96
N VAL A 129 10.84 16.80 -18.28
CA VAL A 129 10.10 15.86 -17.41
C VAL A 129 10.40 16.16 -15.94
N LEU A 130 9.34 16.35 -15.13
CA LEU A 130 9.50 16.54 -13.69
C LEU A 130 10.03 15.25 -13.02
N PRO A 131 10.96 15.35 -12.05
CA PRO A 131 11.44 14.19 -11.31
C PRO A 131 10.32 13.42 -10.60
N GLY A 132 10.27 12.11 -10.83
CA GLY A 132 9.27 11.22 -10.26
C GLY A 132 9.48 10.98 -8.77
N VAL A 133 8.41 11.08 -7.98
CA VAL A 133 8.37 10.80 -6.54
C VAL A 133 7.21 9.87 -6.23
N VAL A 134 7.43 8.83 -5.41
CA VAL A 134 6.37 7.90 -4.99
C VAL A 134 6.09 8.07 -3.51
N LEU A 135 4.84 8.32 -3.14
CA LEU A 135 4.35 8.34 -1.77
C LEU A 135 3.59 7.02 -1.49
N LEU A 136 4.22 6.12 -0.73
CA LEU A 136 3.58 4.95 -0.16
C LEU A 136 2.93 5.33 1.18
N SER A 137 1.71 4.89 1.47
CA SER A 137 1.08 5.07 2.79
C SER A 137 0.28 3.84 3.23
N ALA A 138 0.29 3.53 4.53
CA ALA A 138 -0.37 2.37 5.12
C ALA A 138 -0.94 2.66 6.53
N LYS A 139 -2.09 2.03 6.85
CA LYS A 139 -2.54 1.81 8.24
C LYS A 139 -1.60 0.80 8.94
N PRO A 140 -1.55 0.72 10.29
CA PRO A 140 -0.52 -0.03 11.00
C PRO A 140 -0.53 -1.53 10.66
N VAL A 141 -1.73 -2.10 10.44
CA VAL A 141 -1.96 -3.49 9.99
C VAL A 141 -1.27 -3.85 8.66
N ALA A 142 -0.93 -2.86 7.82
CA ALA A 142 -0.26 -3.06 6.53
C ALA A 142 1.17 -2.47 6.50
N SER A 143 1.67 -1.94 7.63
CA SER A 143 2.98 -1.27 7.71
C SER A 143 4.15 -2.17 7.29
N SER A 144 4.23 -3.42 7.78
CA SER A 144 5.27 -4.38 7.39
C SER A 144 5.30 -4.69 5.89
N LYS A 145 4.12 -4.69 5.24
CA LYS A 145 4.00 -4.84 3.78
C LYS A 145 4.49 -3.59 3.05
N LEU A 146 4.18 -2.39 3.56
CA LEU A 146 4.70 -1.14 3.00
C LEU A 146 6.23 -1.09 3.07
N VAL A 147 6.82 -1.45 4.20
CA VAL A 147 8.29 -1.55 4.35
C VAL A 147 8.87 -2.52 3.33
N THR A 148 8.27 -3.71 3.18
CA THR A 148 8.72 -4.72 2.20
C THR A 148 8.69 -4.18 0.75
N ILE A 149 7.64 -3.43 0.38
CA ILE A 149 7.54 -2.77 -0.93
C ILE A 149 8.66 -1.72 -1.07
N ALA A 150 8.86 -0.86 -0.08
CA ALA A 150 9.89 0.17 -0.11
C ALA A 150 11.30 -0.43 -0.24
N GLU A 151 11.63 -1.47 0.53
CA GLU A 151 12.92 -2.17 0.44
C GLU A 151 13.16 -2.79 -0.94
N LEU A 152 12.15 -3.43 -1.53
CA LEU A 152 12.28 -4.03 -2.86
C LEU A 152 12.46 -2.98 -3.97
N VAL A 153 11.80 -1.82 -3.86
CA VAL A 153 12.03 -0.69 -4.77
C VAL A 153 13.47 -0.19 -4.61
N ARG A 154 13.91 0.13 -3.39
CA ARG A 154 15.28 0.63 -3.13
C ARG A 154 16.37 -0.34 -3.55
N ARG A 155 16.16 -1.65 -3.35
CA ARG A 155 17.10 -2.70 -3.74
C ARG A 155 17.31 -2.71 -5.26
N ARG A 156 16.22 -2.78 -6.04
CA ARG A 156 16.27 -2.76 -7.51
C ARG A 156 16.91 -1.47 -8.06
N ILE A 157 16.68 -0.34 -7.38
CA ILE A 157 17.37 0.93 -7.69
C ILE A 157 18.89 0.83 -7.43
N GLY A 158 19.28 0.28 -6.28
CA GLY A 158 20.67 0.12 -5.88
C GLY A 158 21.45 -0.89 -6.73
N GLU A 159 20.78 -1.94 -7.21
CA GLU A 159 21.32 -2.92 -8.17
C GLU A 159 21.73 -2.26 -9.50
N GLY A 160 21.01 -1.22 -9.94
CA GLY A 160 21.38 -0.37 -11.07
C GLY A 160 22.46 0.69 -10.75
N GLU A 161 23.09 0.63 -9.58
CA GLU A 161 24.07 1.60 -9.07
C GLU A 161 23.58 3.06 -9.02
N GLN A 162 22.26 3.24 -8.92
CA GLN A 162 21.61 4.55 -8.90
C GLN A 162 21.36 5.01 -7.46
N LYS A 163 21.32 6.34 -7.29
CA LYS A 163 20.97 6.96 -6.00
C LYS A 163 19.47 6.77 -5.73
N TRP A 164 19.13 6.56 -4.46
CA TRP A 164 17.78 6.66 -3.92
C TRP A 164 17.78 7.48 -2.63
N PHE A 165 16.64 8.12 -2.38
CA PHE A 165 16.35 8.90 -1.19
C PHE A 165 14.99 8.45 -0.64
N GLN A 166 14.94 8.23 0.67
CA GLN A 166 13.75 7.80 1.39
C GLN A 166 13.46 8.77 2.55
N TYR A 167 12.19 9.13 2.70
CA TYR A 167 11.69 10.01 3.75
C TYR A 167 10.53 9.34 4.46
N ASN A 168 10.71 8.99 5.73
CA ASN A 168 9.71 8.33 6.55
C ASN A 168 8.95 9.36 7.38
N VAL A 169 7.62 9.26 7.37
CA VAL A 169 6.71 10.15 8.11
C VAL A 169 5.69 9.29 8.84
N LEU A 170 5.51 9.54 10.13
CA LEU A 170 4.39 9.00 10.91
C LEU A 170 3.34 10.10 11.05
N THR A 171 2.06 9.73 10.99
CA THR A 171 0.97 10.70 11.06
C THR A 171 -0.21 10.10 11.80
N GLU A 172 -0.91 10.93 12.56
CA GLU A 172 -2.13 10.60 13.28
C GLU A 172 -3.25 11.50 12.75
N THR A 173 -4.46 10.96 12.66
CA THR A 173 -5.62 11.63 12.07
C THR A 173 -6.85 11.23 12.84
N GLU A 174 -7.70 12.19 13.16
CA GLU A 174 -8.91 11.95 13.94
C GLU A 174 -10.08 11.75 12.99
N GLU A 175 -10.70 10.57 13.05
CA GLU A 175 -11.98 10.31 12.42
C GLU A 175 -13.05 10.44 13.51
N VAL A 176 -13.88 11.48 13.39
CA VAL A 176 -15.07 11.65 14.20
C VAL A 176 -16.13 10.72 13.64
N GLU A 177 -16.55 9.71 14.38
CA GLU A 177 -17.72 8.90 14.00
C GLU A 177 -18.99 9.71 14.26
N GLU A 178 -19.34 10.60 13.33
CA GLU A 178 -20.70 11.12 13.23
C GLU A 178 -21.64 9.91 13.18
N GLY A 179 -22.51 9.80 14.19
CA GLY A 179 -23.12 8.54 14.55
C GLY A 179 -23.88 7.93 13.37
N SER A 180 -23.35 6.84 12.82
CA SER A 180 -24.10 5.95 11.94
C SER A 180 -25.15 5.23 12.77
N GLY A 181 -26.20 5.97 13.13
CA GLY A 181 -27.45 5.40 13.59
C GLY A 181 -27.96 4.53 12.46
N GLY A 182 -27.63 3.24 12.53
CA GLY A 182 -28.09 2.25 11.58
C GLY A 182 -29.60 2.31 11.56
N MET A 183 -30.14 2.87 10.49
CA MET A 183 -31.52 2.69 10.11
C MET A 183 -31.63 1.22 9.74
N GLU A 184 -31.91 0.40 10.75
CA GLU A 184 -32.44 -0.94 10.58
C GLU A 184 -33.74 -0.77 9.80
N VAL A 185 -33.64 -0.92 8.48
CA VAL A 185 -34.79 -1.01 7.61
C VAL A 185 -35.45 -2.33 7.98
N VAL A 186 -36.43 -2.23 8.88
CA VAL A 186 -37.41 -3.28 9.12
C VAL A 186 -38.08 -3.52 7.77
N GLU A 187 -37.73 -4.63 7.12
CA GLU A 187 -38.44 -5.06 5.92
C GLU A 187 -39.90 -5.34 6.30
N ASP A 188 -40.80 -4.70 5.55
CA ASP A 188 -42.17 -4.46 5.99
C ASP A 188 -42.98 -5.75 6.09
N ALA A 189 -43.93 -5.77 7.03
CA ALA A 189 -44.68 -6.97 7.37
C ALA A 189 -45.73 -7.32 6.30
N VAL A 190 -45.40 -8.22 5.38
CA VAL A 190 -46.40 -8.89 4.56
C VAL A 190 -47.03 -10.04 5.36
N MET A 191 -48.13 -9.72 6.05
CA MET A 191 -49.10 -10.74 6.44
C MET A 191 -49.80 -11.25 5.18
N ASP A 192 -49.50 -12.48 4.76
CA ASP A 192 -50.39 -13.21 3.85
C ASP A 192 -51.16 -14.28 4.65
N LEU A 193 -52.45 -14.38 4.40
CA LEU A 193 -53.43 -14.97 5.31
C LEU A 193 -54.42 -15.85 4.55
N THR A 194 -53.91 -16.86 3.85
CA THR A 194 -54.72 -17.88 3.14
C THR A 194 -54.44 -19.30 3.64
N LYS A 195 -55.27 -19.64 4.63
CA LYS A 195 -55.91 -20.92 4.99
C LYS A 195 -55.89 -22.08 3.95
N ASP A 196 -56.10 -23.29 4.51
CA ASP A 196 -56.40 -24.60 3.88
C ASP A 196 -55.17 -25.34 3.29
N GLY A 197 -54.88 -26.61 3.60
CA GLY A 197 -55.45 -27.59 4.55
C GLY A 197 -54.89 -29.00 4.31
N ASP A 198 -54.95 -29.89 5.34
CA ASP A 198 -54.72 -31.37 5.31
C ASP A 198 -53.32 -31.90 4.86
N ASP A 199 -52.78 -33.03 5.33
CA ASP A 199 -52.95 -33.85 6.56
C ASP A 199 -51.70 -34.78 6.69
N ASP A 200 -51.72 -35.74 7.62
CA ASP A 200 -50.89 -36.98 7.72
C ASP A 200 -49.48 -36.89 8.37
N GLU A 201 -49.53 -37.01 9.71
CA GLU A 201 -48.94 -38.09 10.55
C GLU A 201 -47.44 -38.48 10.54
N GLU A 202 -46.93 -38.53 11.78
CA GLU A 202 -45.92 -39.44 12.38
C GLU A 202 -44.59 -39.75 11.65
N GLU A 203 -43.47 -39.25 12.19
CA GLU A 203 -42.49 -40.16 12.80
C GLU A 203 -41.57 -39.47 13.82
N ALA A 204 -41.43 -40.17 14.93
CA ALA A 204 -40.72 -39.84 16.14
C ALA A 204 -39.19 -39.95 16.01
N PHE A 205 -38.47 -38.94 16.49
CA PHE A 205 -37.17 -39.20 17.13
C PHE A 205 -36.90 -38.26 18.30
N GLU A 206 -37.02 -38.81 19.51
CA GLU A 206 -36.55 -38.17 20.72
C GLU A 206 -35.02 -38.06 20.70
N THR A 207 -34.47 -36.89 20.99
CA THR A 207 -33.07 -36.77 21.41
C THR A 207 -33.01 -36.03 22.72
N MET A 208 -32.96 -36.80 23.81
CA MET A 208 -32.66 -36.27 25.14
C MET A 208 -31.28 -35.64 25.16
N GLY A 209 -31.20 -34.40 25.61
CA GLY A 209 -29.97 -33.61 25.73
C GLY A 209 -30.01 -32.64 26.90
N ASP A 210 -30.63 -33.04 28.01
CA ASP A 210 -30.63 -32.25 29.25
C ASP A 210 -29.31 -32.39 30.03
N ARG A 211 -29.03 -31.38 30.87
CA ARG A 211 -27.88 -31.20 31.78
C ARG A 211 -26.61 -30.59 31.17
N ASN A 212 -26.62 -29.26 31.09
CA ASN A 212 -25.80 -28.54 32.06
C ASN A 212 -26.44 -27.20 32.48
N ASN A 213 -26.90 -27.13 33.72
CA ASN A 213 -27.45 -25.93 34.33
C ASN A 213 -26.34 -25.19 35.08
N ASN A 214 -26.09 -23.91 34.75
CA ASN A 214 -25.99 -22.79 35.71
C ASN A 214 -25.48 -21.50 35.06
N ASN A 215 -26.05 -20.37 35.49
CA ASN A 215 -25.55 -18.99 35.37
C ASN A 215 -25.51 -18.33 33.96
N ASN A 216 -26.67 -17.89 33.45
CA ASN A 216 -26.70 -16.66 32.64
C ASN A 216 -28.02 -15.85 32.71
N GLU A 217 -28.57 -15.63 33.90
CA GLU A 217 -29.72 -14.71 34.11
C GLU A 217 -29.32 -13.21 34.07
N GLY A 218 -28.21 -12.87 33.40
CA GLY A 218 -27.74 -11.49 33.25
C GLY A 218 -28.20 -10.77 31.96
N GLN A 219 -28.63 -11.50 30.93
CA GLN A 219 -28.71 -10.97 29.56
C GLN A 219 -30.12 -10.56 29.07
N ARG A 220 -31.14 -10.51 29.94
CA ARG A 220 -32.49 -10.02 29.61
C ARG A 220 -32.80 -8.60 30.10
N ARG A 221 -31.77 -7.81 30.39
CA ARG A 221 -31.87 -6.34 30.58
C ARG A 221 -31.13 -5.58 29.48
N GLN A 222 -31.42 -5.91 28.22
CA GLN A 222 -31.23 -4.94 27.14
C GLN A 222 -32.26 -3.82 27.34
N GLN A 223 -31.91 -2.87 28.21
CA GLN A 223 -32.66 -1.65 28.39
C GLN A 223 -32.76 -0.97 27.03
N GLN A 224 -33.97 -0.66 26.62
CA GLN A 224 -34.23 0.17 25.45
C GLN A 224 -33.71 1.57 25.80
N GLN A 225 -32.43 1.83 25.52
CA GLN A 225 -31.85 3.17 25.61
C GLN A 225 -32.79 4.11 24.85
N THR A 226 -33.30 5.11 25.56
CA THR A 226 -34.28 6.01 24.95
C THR A 226 -33.59 6.82 23.85
N VAL A 227 -34.38 7.30 22.86
CA VAL A 227 -33.85 8.13 21.76
C VAL A 227 -33.06 9.35 22.30
N PHE A 228 -33.40 9.82 23.50
CA PHE A 228 -32.71 10.90 24.20
C PHE A 228 -31.35 10.50 24.79
N GLU A 229 -31.16 9.27 25.30
CA GLU A 229 -29.84 8.82 25.77
C GLU A 229 -28.83 8.70 24.63
N ARG A 230 -29.26 8.13 23.49
CA ARG A 230 -28.42 8.05 22.27
C ARG A 230 -28.04 9.44 21.73
N ALA A 231 -28.81 10.48 22.04
CA ALA A 231 -28.50 11.86 21.64
C ALA A 231 -27.51 12.58 22.58
N ILE A 232 -27.13 11.98 23.72
CA ILE A 232 -26.22 12.56 24.72
C ILE A 232 -24.84 11.87 24.71
N GLU A 233 -24.71 10.69 24.10
CA GLU A 233 -23.40 10.03 23.96
C GLU A 233 -22.41 10.90 23.16
N PRO A 234 -21.26 11.28 23.74
CA PRO A 234 -20.30 12.14 23.07
C PRO A 234 -19.71 11.42 21.85
N THR A 235 -19.59 12.15 20.73
CA THR A 235 -19.17 11.58 19.45
C THR A 235 -17.84 10.86 19.56
N LYS A 236 -17.83 9.56 19.22
CA LYS A 236 -16.67 8.69 19.45
C LYS A 236 -15.55 9.01 18.46
N VAL A 237 -14.57 9.79 18.91
CA VAL A 237 -13.35 10.09 18.13
C VAL A 237 -12.47 8.84 18.05
N ARG A 238 -12.10 8.45 16.83
CA ARG A 238 -11.13 7.38 16.56
C ARG A 238 -9.84 7.96 16.00
N HIS A 239 -8.72 7.73 16.67
CA HIS A 239 -7.40 8.11 16.15
C HIS A 239 -6.86 7.04 15.18
N ASN A 240 -6.79 7.38 13.90
CA ASN A 240 -6.16 6.58 12.86
C ASN A 240 -4.68 6.96 12.70
N LYS A 241 -3.79 5.97 12.81
CA LYS A 241 -2.35 6.13 12.61
C LYS A 241 -1.94 5.67 11.22
N TYR A 242 -1.05 6.41 10.57
CA TYR A 242 -0.52 6.12 9.25
C TYR A 242 1.01 6.15 9.26
N VAL A 243 1.62 5.18 8.57
CA VAL A 243 3.04 5.17 8.23
C VAL A 243 3.15 5.47 6.74
N SER A 244 3.91 6.51 6.41
CA SER A 244 4.09 6.97 5.04
C SER A 244 5.57 7.09 4.69
N VAL A 245 5.90 6.75 3.45
CA VAL A 245 7.27 6.72 2.93
C VAL A 245 7.29 7.36 1.55
N PHE A 246 8.04 8.46 1.42
CA PHE A 246 8.35 9.05 0.12
C PHE A 246 9.64 8.42 -0.41
N LEU A 247 9.65 8.02 -1.68
CA LEU A 247 10.80 7.50 -2.41
C LEU A 247 11.08 8.39 -3.63
N SER A 248 12.36 8.69 -3.86
CA SER A 248 12.82 9.53 -4.96
C SER A 248 14.21 9.10 -5.46
N ARG A 249 14.54 9.44 -6.71
CA ARG A 249 15.89 9.27 -7.28
C ARG A 249 16.82 10.47 -7.02
N ILE A 250 16.24 11.61 -6.65
CA ILE A 250 16.95 12.86 -6.33
C ILE A 250 16.56 13.37 -4.94
N PRO A 251 17.41 14.17 -4.25
CA PRO A 251 17.04 14.74 -2.97
C PRO A 251 15.87 15.73 -3.12
N ILE A 252 14.99 15.73 -2.11
CA ILE A 252 13.85 16.64 -1.98
C ILE A 252 14.10 17.51 -0.74
N GLU A 253 14.44 18.77 -0.95
CA GLU A 253 14.86 19.69 0.13
C GLU A 253 13.69 20.14 0.99
N GLU A 254 12.48 20.20 0.42
CA GLU A 254 11.23 20.43 1.13
C GLU A 254 10.96 19.33 2.18
N LEU A 255 11.37 18.09 1.90
CA LEU A 255 11.24 16.98 2.84
C LEU A 255 12.38 16.94 3.87
N ARG A 256 13.59 17.37 3.50
CA ARG A 256 14.76 17.44 4.41
C ARG A 256 14.58 18.50 5.50
N THR A 257 13.88 19.60 5.20
CA THR A 257 13.72 20.76 6.10
C THR A 257 12.54 20.65 7.07
N MET A 258 11.65 19.67 6.88
CA MET A 258 10.50 19.46 7.77
C MET A 258 10.87 18.68 9.04
N ARG A 259 10.25 19.07 10.16
CA ARG A 259 10.33 18.34 11.43
C ARG A 259 9.61 17.00 11.32
N ASN A 260 10.02 16.03 12.15
CA ASN A 260 9.41 14.70 12.27
C ASN A 260 9.50 13.83 11.00
N ILE A 261 10.47 14.10 10.10
CA ILE A 261 10.79 13.26 8.94
C ILE A 261 12.14 12.59 9.16
N ALA A 262 12.21 11.27 9.06
CA ALA A 262 13.47 10.53 9.08
C ALA A 262 13.97 10.27 7.67
N VAL A 263 15.21 10.68 7.37
CA VAL A 263 15.82 10.61 6.03
C VAL A 263 16.79 9.43 5.95
N GLN A 264 16.75 8.69 4.84
CA GLN A 264 17.71 7.62 4.50
C GLN A 264 18.13 7.75 3.03
N SER A 265 19.37 7.40 2.70
CA SER A 265 19.85 7.37 1.30
C SER A 265 21.00 6.37 1.13
N ASN A 266 21.27 5.93 -0.11
CA ASN A 266 22.51 5.21 -0.47
C ASN A 266 23.57 6.12 -1.12
N GLU A 267 23.38 7.44 -1.08
CA GLU A 267 24.16 8.44 -1.84
C GLU A 267 25.68 8.26 -1.69
N GLN A 268 26.17 8.21 -0.45
CA GLN A 268 27.60 8.02 -0.13
C GLN A 268 28.17 6.69 -0.65
N HIS A 269 27.37 5.62 -0.63
CA HIS A 269 27.79 4.31 -1.13
C HIS A 269 27.97 4.32 -2.65
N ILE A 270 27.02 4.93 -3.38
CA ILE A 270 27.10 5.07 -4.83
C ILE A 270 28.28 5.98 -5.23
N GLU A 271 28.53 7.06 -4.50
CA GLU A 271 29.68 7.93 -4.74
C GLU A 271 31.02 7.22 -4.51
N HIS A 272 31.12 6.40 -3.46
CA HIS A 272 32.29 5.55 -3.23
C HIS A 272 32.52 4.54 -4.38
N LEU A 273 31.46 3.87 -4.86
CA LEU A 273 31.56 2.95 -6.01
C LEU A 273 31.96 3.65 -7.32
N LYS A 274 31.52 4.90 -7.52
CA LYS A 274 31.93 5.73 -8.67
C LYS A 274 33.39 6.16 -8.55
N LYS A 275 33.80 6.70 -7.39
CA LYS A 275 35.18 7.09 -7.13
C LYS A 275 36.14 5.93 -7.32
N LYS A 276 35.82 4.75 -6.76
CA LYS A 276 36.64 3.53 -6.88
C LYS A 276 36.87 3.12 -8.34
N ARG A 277 35.85 3.24 -9.20
CA ARG A 277 35.99 2.93 -10.64
C ARG A 277 36.85 3.94 -11.38
N VAL A 278 36.69 5.23 -11.12
CA VAL A 278 37.53 6.27 -11.74
C VAL A 278 39.00 6.14 -11.31
N SER A 279 39.26 5.83 -10.04
CA SER A 279 40.63 5.62 -9.53
C SER A 279 41.27 4.28 -9.94
N LEU A 280 40.57 3.42 -10.70
CA LEU A 280 41.08 2.15 -11.21
C LEU A 280 41.50 2.22 -12.70
N VAL A 281 41.52 3.44 -13.26
CA VAL A 281 41.92 3.75 -14.65
C VAL A 281 43.21 4.60 -14.65
N ALA A 282 43.98 4.57 -13.56
CA ALA A 282 45.27 5.25 -13.39
C ALA A 282 46.35 4.21 -13.03
#